data_AF-A0A9N9D5D5-F1
#
_entry.id   AF-A0A9N9D5D5-F1
#
_cell.length_a   1.000
_cell.length_b   1.000
_cell.length_c   1.000
_cell.angle_alpha   90.00
_cell.angle_beta   90.00
_cell.angle_gamma   90.00
#
_symmetry.space_group_name_H-M   'P 1'
#
loop_
_entity.id
_entity.type
_entity.pdbx_description
1 polymer ?
#
loop_
_entity_poly.entity_id
_entity_poly.type
_entity_poly.pdbx_seq_one_letter_code
_entity_poly.pdbx_strand_id
1 'polypeptide(L)' 'MDLYSKISRLVFTKDEKAALRAYFTKNPIQEEKAAIILPTCEDDSEKVQYLQNLLKPEA' A
#
# COMPACT_ATOMS: atom_id res chain seq x y z
N MET A 1 -0.06 -14.72 2.88
CA MET A 1 -0.42 -13.99 1.65
C MET A 1 0.43 -12.74 1.60
N ASP A 2 1.24 -12.57 0.56
CA ASP A 2 2.25 -11.51 0.46
C ASP A 2 1.64 -10.12 0.23
N LEU A 3 2.23 -9.05 0.79
CA LEU A 3 1.75 -7.67 0.69
C LEU A 3 1.53 -7.24 -0.77
N TYR A 4 2.45 -7.59 -1.67
CA TYR A 4 2.37 -7.24 -3.08
C TYR A 4 1.21 -7.95 -3.79
N SER A 5 0.84 -9.14 -3.32
CA SER A 5 -0.35 -9.85 -3.82
C SER A 5 -1.65 -9.17 -3.38
N LYS A 6 -1.68 -8.57 -2.18
CA LYS A 6 -2.83 -7.78 -1.72
C LYS A 6 -2.97 -6.51 -2.55
N ILE A 7 -1.88 -5.76 -2.72
CA ILE A 7 -1.85 -4.53 -3.54
C ILE A 7 -2.21 -4.82 -5.00
N SER A 8 -1.77 -5.97 -5.53
CA SER A 8 -2.09 -6.40 -6.91
C SER A 8 -3.58 -6.51 -7.17
N ARG A 9 -4.38 -6.88 -6.16
CA ARG A 9 -5.84 -7.09 -6.26
C ARG A 9 -6.64 -5.80 -6.13
N LEU A 10 -6.02 -4.74 -5.60
CA LEU A 10 -6.65 -3.43 -5.45
C LEU A 10 -6.69 -2.65 -6.76
N VAL A 11 -7.63 -1.71 -6.85
CA VAL A 11 -7.90 -0.86 -8.02
C VAL A 11 -6.88 0.28 -8.10
N PHE A 12 -5.61 -0.07 -8.31
CA PHE A 12 -4.52 0.86 -8.58
C PHE A 12 -4.11 0.85 -10.04
N THR A 13 -3.71 2.01 -10.56
CA THR A 13 -3.03 2.13 -11.85
C THR A 13 -1.65 1.46 -11.81
N LYS A 14 -1.06 1.21 -12.98
CA LYS A 14 0.30 0.64 -13.06
C LYS A 14 1.33 1.53 -12.39
N ASP A 15 1.22 2.85 -12.57
CA ASP A 15 2.13 3.83 -11.98
C ASP A 15 2.02 3.88 -10.46
N GLU A 16 0.80 3.85 -9.90
CA GLU A 16 0.62 3.78 -8.44
C GLU A 16 1.19 2.49 -7.84
N LYS A 17 1.03 1.34 -8.52
CA LYS A 17 1.64 0.08 -8.09
C LYS A 17 3.17 0.14 -8.10
N ALA A 18 3.75 0.79 -9.11
CA ALA A 18 5.19 1.01 -9.20
C ALA A 18 5.68 1.96 -8.10
N ALA A 19 4.95 3.04 -7.82
CA ALA A 19 5.25 3.99 -6.75
C ALA A 19 5.19 3.32 -5.37
N LEU A 20 4.17 2.50 -5.09
CA LEU A 20 4.05 1.75 -3.84
C LEU A 20 5.21 0.78 -3.64
N ARG A 21 5.59 0.04 -4.69
CA ARG A 21 6.78 -0.82 -4.64
C ARG A 21 8.03 -0.02 -4.33
N ALA A 22 8.25 1.10 -5.04
CA ALA A 22 9.42 1.94 -4.80
C ALA A 22 9.43 2.52 -3.38
N TYR A 23 8.25 2.89 -2.85
CA TYR A 23 8.08 3.41 -1.50
C TYR A 23 8.43 2.34 -0.45
N PHE A 24 7.87 1.14 -0.54
CA PHE A 24 8.14 0.06 0.41
C PHE A 24 9.59 -0.42 0.36
N THR A 25 10.17 -0.56 -0.84
CA THR A 25 11.61 -0.88 -0.99
C THR A 25 12.52 0.14 -0.30
N LYS A 26 12.15 1.42 -0.29
CA LYS A 26 12.89 2.48 0.40
C LYS A 26 12.55 2.56 1.90
N ASN A 27 11.39 2.07 2.31
CA ASN A 27 10.84 2.19 3.65
C ASN A 27 10.34 0.83 4.17
N PRO A 28 11.24 -0.11 4.50
CA PRO A 28 10.85 -1.47 4.93
C PRO A 28 9.99 -1.46 6.21
N ILE A 29 10.18 -0.48 7.10
CA ILE A 29 9.32 -0.31 8.30
C ILE A 29 7.87 -0.02 7.90
N GLN A 30 7.66 0.77 6.84
CA GLN A 30 6.30 1.07 6.37
C GLN A 30 5.70 -0.13 5.63
N GLU A 31 6.53 -0.97 5.02
CA GLU A 31 6.10 -2.24 4.44
C GLU A 31 5.52 -3.18 5.51
N GLU A 32 6.24 -3.34 6.62
CA GLU A 32 5.76 -4.14 7.77
C GLU A 32 4.47 -3.57 8.36
N LYS A 33 4.41 -2.24 8.55
CA LYS A 33 3.18 -1.56 9.03
C LYS A 33 2.01 -1.78 8.08
N ALA A 34 2.20 -1.63 6.78
CA ALA A 34 1.15 -1.87 5.79
C ALA A 34 0.69 -3.33 5.80
N ALA A 35 1.60 -4.29 6.00
CA ALA A 35 1.25 -5.71 6.11
C ALA A 35 0.34 -6.01 7.32
N ILE A 36 0.48 -5.25 8.41
CA ILE A 36 -0.32 -5.34 9.64
C ILE A 36 -1.65 -4.58 9.52
N ILE A 37 -1.66 -3.40 8.89
CA ILE A 37 -2.84 -2.53 8.78
C ILE A 37 -3.81 -2.99 7.69
N LEU A 38 -3.34 -3.45 6.53
CA LEU A 38 -4.24 -3.86 5.44
C LEU A 38 -5.24 -4.98 5.81
N PRO A 39 -4.91 -5.96 6.66
CA PRO A 39 -5.88 -6.92 7.20
C PRO A 39 -6.95 -6.31 8.12
N THR A 40 -6.68 -5.17 8.77
CA THR A 40 -7.62 -4.54 9.71
C THR A 40 -8.61 -3.61 9.02
N CYS A 41 -8.37 -3.25 7.77
CA CYS A 41 -9.31 -2.49 6.94
C CYS A 41 -10.53 -3.35 6.59
N GLU A 42 -11.73 -2.77 6.73
CA GLU A 42 -13.00 -3.47 6.49
C GLU A 42 -13.22 -3.78 5.00
N ASP A 43 -12.79 -2.88 4.12
CA ASP A 43 -12.98 -3.02 2.68
C ASP A 43 -11.76 -2.57 1.86
N ASP A 44 -11.85 -2.79 0.54
CA ASP A 44 -10.78 -2.47 -0.39
C ASP A 44 -10.61 -0.95 -0.62
N SER A 45 -11.64 -0.14 -0.38
CA SER A 45 -11.56 1.33 -0.47
C SER A 45 -10.70 1.89 0.66
N GLU A 46 -10.87 1.41 1.89
CA GLU A 46 -10.01 1.79 3.01
C GLU A 46 -8.54 1.43 2.76
N LYS A 47 -8.30 0.23 2.21
CA LYS A 47 -6.95 -0.21 1.84
C LYS A 47 -6.34 0.71 0.78
N VAL A 48 -7.12 1.06 -0.25
CA VAL A 48 -6.68 1.98 -1.30
C VAL A 48 -6.35 3.35 -0.72
N GLN A 49 -7.22 3.91 0.11
CA GLN A 49 -7.04 5.22 0.72
C GLN A 49 -5.80 5.27 1.64
N TYR A 50 -5.59 4.24 2.45
CA TYR A 50 -4.39 4.11 3.29
C TYR A 50 -3.11 4.12 2.44
N LEU A 51 -3.05 3.26 1.41
CA LEU A 51 -1.90 3.16 0.52
C LEU A 51 -1.66 4.45 -0.29
N GLN A 52 -2.72 5.13 -0.74
CA GLN A 52 -2.60 6.43 -1.40
C GLN A 52 -2.06 7.51 -0.47
N ASN A 53 -2.43 7.48 0.81
CA ASN A 53 -1.90 8.41 1.79
C ASN A 53 -0.40 8.18 2.06
N LEU A 54 0.09 6.94 1.96
CA LEU A 54 1.53 6.65 2.04
C LEU A 54 2.32 7.22 0.87
N LEU A 55 1.70 7.34 -0.30
CA LEU A 55 2.32 7.91 -1.50
C LEU A 55 2.33 9.45 -1.52
N LYS A 56 1.51 10.09 -0.68
CA LYS A 56 1.52 11.54 -0.57
C LYS A 56 2.79 11.96 0.17
N PRO A 57 3.57 12.93 -0.35
CA PRO A 57 4.67 13.50 0.43
C PRO A 57 4.09 14.08 1.73
N GLU A 58 4.73 13.80 2.87
CA GLU A 58 4.50 14.61 4.07
C GLU A 58 4.73 16.08 3.68
N ALA A 59 3.70 16.89 3.87
CA ALA A 59 3.72 18.32 3.56
C ALA A 59 4.68 19.09 4.47
#